data_AF-A0A0A6UN25-F1
#
_entry.id   AF-A0A0A6UN25-F1
#
_cell.length_a   1.000
_cell.length_b   1.000
_cell.length_c   1.000
_cell.angle_alpha   90.00
_cell.angle_beta   90.00
_cell.angle_gamma   90.00
#
_symmetry.space_group_name_H-M   'P 1'
#
loop_
_entity.id
_entity.type
_entity.pdbx_description
1 polymer ?
#
loop_
_entity_poly.entity_id
_entity_poly.type
_entity_poly.pdbx_seq_one_letter_code
_entity_poly.pdbx_strand_id
1 'polypeptide(L)'
;MPNITVDFEKVNAVSTNLNQVVSSTVPRLTSLQNAVAQLLTSDGGLWLQKSSPTLSAQYKEFNTSVTAAVQNITSFAQQFQNIVAQLRAMDDAITQSSSGS
;
A
#
# COMPACT_ATOMS: atom_id res chain seq x y z
N MET A 1 -19.09 6.37 -29.06
CA MET A 1 -18.95 6.58 -27.60
C MET A 1 -18.27 7.93 -27.39
N PRO A 2 -18.68 8.75 -26.41
CA PRO A 2 -18.08 10.07 -26.20
C PRO A 2 -16.59 9.93 -25.84
N ASN A 3 -15.80 10.94 -26.17
CA ASN A 3 -14.33 11.05 -26.05
C ASN A 3 -13.75 10.60 -24.70
N ILE A 4 -13.56 9.30 -24.48
CA ILE A 4 -12.77 8.77 -23.37
C ILE A 4 -11.35 8.59 -23.88
N THR A 5 -10.45 9.50 -23.51
CA THR A 5 -9.01 9.35 -23.73
C THR A 5 -8.37 8.90 -22.41
N VAL A 6 -7.85 7.68 -22.38
CA VAL A 6 -7.18 7.11 -21.20
C VAL A 6 -5.70 7.05 -21.46
N ASP A 7 -4.93 7.76 -20.64
CA ASP A 7 -3.47 7.66 -20.63
C ASP A 7 -3.06 6.50 -19.73
N PHE A 8 -2.96 5.31 -20.33
CA PHE A 8 -2.63 4.08 -19.62
C PHE A 8 -1.25 4.14 -18.96
N GLU A 9 -0.30 4.88 -19.54
CA GLU A 9 1.04 5.02 -18.99
C GLU A 9 1.02 5.84 -17.70
N LYS A 10 0.28 6.95 -17.68
CA LYS A 10 0.11 7.76 -16.45
C LYS A 10 -0.57 6.98 -15.34
N VAL A 11 -1.61 6.22 -15.64
CA VAL A 11 -2.28 5.40 -14.63
C VAL A 11 -1.33 4.33 -14.08
N ASN A 12 -0.58 3.66 -14.96
CA ASN A 12 0.40 2.65 -14.55
C ASN A 12 1.54 3.26 -13.72
N ALA A 13 2.01 4.46 -14.06
CA ALA A 13 3.04 5.17 -13.32
C ALA A 13 2.58 5.49 -11.89
N VAL A 14 1.36 5.98 -11.72
CA VAL A 14 0.79 6.25 -10.39
C VAL A 14 0.64 4.96 -9.59
N SER A 15 0.04 3.90 -10.15
CA SER A 15 -0.09 2.61 -9.46
C SER A 15 1.27 2.01 -9.06
N THR A 16 2.28 2.16 -9.91
CA THR A 16 3.65 1.72 -9.61
C THR A 16 4.23 2.51 -8.44
N ASN A 17 4.10 3.84 -8.44
CA ASN A 17 4.59 4.69 -7.35
C ASN A 17 3.89 4.35 -6.02
N LEU A 18 2.58 4.14 -6.03
CA LEU A 18 1.82 3.73 -4.84
C LEU A 18 2.37 2.42 -4.27
N ASN A 19 2.56 1.39 -5.11
CA ASN A 19 3.13 0.11 -4.68
C ASN A 19 4.58 0.24 -4.15
N GLN A 20 5.40 1.07 -4.79
CA GLN A 20 6.78 1.34 -4.34
C GLN A 20 6.81 1.97 -2.94
N VAL A 21 5.93 2.94 -2.67
CA VAL A 21 5.81 3.57 -1.35
C VAL A 21 5.44 2.55 -0.29
N VAL A 22 4.48 1.65 -0.56
CA VAL A 22 4.10 0.58 0.37
C VAL A 22 5.28 -0.35 0.63
N SER A 23 5.94 -0.80 -0.43
CA SER A 23 7.06 -1.76 -0.35
C SER A 23 8.26 -1.23 0.43
N SER A 24 8.46 0.09 0.45
CA SER A 24 9.54 0.74 1.21
C SER A 24 9.13 1.15 2.61
N THR A 25 7.86 1.51 2.83
CA THR A 25 7.37 2.04 4.11
C THR A 25 7.08 0.94 5.12
N VAL A 26 6.43 -0.16 4.70
CA VAL A 26 6.09 -1.26 5.61
C VAL A 26 7.33 -1.87 6.29
N PRO A 27 8.43 -2.18 5.59
CA PRO A 27 9.65 -2.67 6.25
C PRO A 27 10.28 -1.68 7.23
N ARG A 28 10.19 -0.36 6.95
CA ARG A 28 10.69 0.69 7.84
C ARG A 28 9.86 0.77 9.12
N LEU A 29 8.54 0.65 9.02
CA LEU A 29 7.63 0.58 10.16
C LEU A 29 7.92 -0.66 11.04
N THR A 30 8.10 -1.82 10.42
CA THR A 30 8.51 -3.05 11.14
C THR A 30 9.86 -2.88 11.83
N SER A 31 10.85 -2.30 11.13
CA SER A 31 12.18 -2.05 11.71
C SER A 31 12.11 -1.11 12.92
N LEU A 32 11.28 -0.08 12.84
CA LEU A 32 11.08 0.87 13.93
C LEU A 32 10.37 0.21 15.13
N GLN A 33 9.35 -0.63 14.88
CA GLN A 33 8.72 -1.43 15.94
C GLN A 33 9.74 -2.32 16.67
N ASN A 34 10.63 -2.97 15.93
CA ASN A 34 11.67 -3.81 16.52
C ASN A 34 12.64 -2.98 17.36
N ALA A 35 13.05 -1.81 16.87
CA ALA A 35 13.93 -0.90 17.61
C ALA A 35 13.27 -0.41 18.92
N VAL A 36 11.99 -0.04 18.88
CA VAL A 36 11.24 0.37 20.08
C VAL A 36 11.07 -0.80 21.04
N ALA A 37 10.76 -2.00 20.53
CA ALA A 37 10.64 -3.20 21.36
C ALA A 37 11.97 -3.52 22.07
N GLN A 38 13.09 -3.43 21.35
CA GLN A 38 14.43 -3.62 21.92
C GLN A 38 14.75 -2.57 22.99
N LEU A 39 14.48 -1.28 22.72
CA LEU A 39 14.70 -0.17 23.65
C LEU A 39 14.02 -0.39 25.01
N LEU A 40 12.85 -1.04 25.01
CA LEU A 40 12.01 -1.29 26.19
C LEU A 40 12.31 -2.62 26.90
N THR A 41 13.39 -3.33 26.53
CA THR A 41 13.88 -4.53 27.25
C THR A 41 14.85 -4.16 28.36
N SER A 42 15.11 -5.10 29.29
CA SER A 42 16.08 -4.94 30.38
C SER A 42 17.48 -4.52 29.91
N ASP A 43 17.85 -4.91 28.70
CA ASP A 43 19.15 -4.62 28.08
C ASP A 43 19.08 -3.48 27.04
N GLY A 44 17.89 -2.88 26.87
CA GLY A 44 17.52 -2.00 25.77
C GLY A 44 17.84 -0.52 25.90
N GLY A 45 18.14 -0.06 27.12
CA GLY A 45 18.47 1.33 27.42
C GLY A 45 17.32 2.18 27.95
N LEU A 46 16.05 1.74 27.88
CA LEU A 46 14.90 2.40 28.51
C LEU A 46 13.94 1.37 29.14
N TRP A 47 14.47 0.58 30.07
CA TRP A 47 13.63 -0.37 30.80
C TRP A 47 12.99 0.26 32.03
N LEU A 48 11.67 0.38 32.00
CA LEU A 48 10.82 0.69 33.13
C LEU A 48 9.99 -0.55 33.43
N GLN A 49 10.41 -1.36 34.41
CA GLN A 49 9.84 -2.70 34.66
C GLN A 49 8.30 -2.77 34.66
N LYS A 50 7.63 -1.73 35.18
CA LYS A 50 6.17 -1.64 35.22
C LYS A 50 5.54 -1.08 33.94
N SER A 51 6.20 -0.14 33.27
CA SER A 51 5.61 0.65 32.18
C SER A 51 6.03 0.19 30.78
N SER A 52 7.23 -0.37 30.63
CA SER A 52 7.75 -0.89 29.36
C SER A 52 6.85 -1.92 28.68
N PRO A 53 6.21 -2.88 29.38
CA PRO A 53 5.27 -3.80 28.74
C PRO A 53 4.07 -3.09 28.10
N THR A 54 3.49 -2.12 28.83
CA THR A 54 2.36 -1.33 28.32
C THR A 54 2.78 -0.44 27.16
N LEU A 55 3.93 0.24 27.25
CA LEU A 55 4.45 1.08 26.16
C LEU A 55 4.74 0.26 24.90
N SER A 56 5.31 -0.94 25.05
CA SER A 56 5.57 -1.85 23.93
C SER A 56 4.27 -2.30 23.26
N ALA A 57 3.24 -2.63 24.04
CA ALA A 57 1.92 -2.99 23.53
C ALA A 57 1.26 -1.83 22.77
N GLN A 58 1.25 -0.62 23.35
CA GLN A 58 0.71 0.59 22.70
C GLN A 58 1.42 0.89 21.38
N TYR A 59 2.75 0.76 21.35
CA TYR A 59 3.51 0.98 20.14
C TYR A 59 3.23 -0.08 19.07
N LYS A 60 3.05 -1.34 19.47
CA LYS A 60 2.65 -2.43 18.56
C LYS A 60 1.27 -2.17 17.94
N GLU A 61 0.30 -1.71 18.73
CA GLU A 61 -1.04 -1.35 18.25
C GLU A 61 -0.99 -0.18 17.26
N PHE A 62 -0.22 0.85 17.61
CA PHE A 62 0.04 1.98 16.72
C PHE A 62 0.67 1.51 15.39
N ASN A 63 1.75 0.72 15.45
CA ASN A 63 2.44 0.25 14.26
C ASN A 63 1.54 -0.64 13.39
N THR A 64 0.71 -1.47 14.02
CA THR A 64 -0.29 -2.30 13.31
C THR A 64 -1.29 -1.41 12.56
N SER A 65 -1.81 -0.38 13.22
CA SER A 65 -2.79 0.55 12.64
C SER A 65 -2.21 1.32 11.45
N VAL A 66 -0.98 1.83 11.59
CA VAL A 66 -0.29 2.56 10.52
C VAL A 66 0.08 1.61 9.37
N THR A 67 0.55 0.40 9.66
CA THR A 67 0.88 -0.60 8.63
C THR A 67 -0.36 -0.96 7.82
N ALA A 68 -1.51 -1.18 8.47
CA ALA A 68 -2.77 -1.44 7.78
C ALA A 68 -3.20 -0.26 6.90
N ALA A 69 -3.07 0.97 7.39
CA ALA A 69 -3.37 2.17 6.61
C ALA A 69 -2.46 2.31 5.37
N VAL A 70 -1.16 2.04 5.51
CA VAL A 70 -0.21 2.03 4.39
C VAL A 70 -0.55 0.91 3.41
N GLN A 71 -0.91 -0.29 3.87
CA GLN A 71 -1.32 -1.39 3.00
C GLN A 71 -2.59 -1.09 2.20
N ASN A 72 -3.52 -0.26 2.72
CA ASN A 72 -4.69 0.20 1.95
C ASN A 72 -4.31 1.02 0.71
N ILE A 73 -3.10 1.59 0.65
CA ILE A 73 -2.59 2.26 -0.56
C ILE A 73 -2.51 1.27 -1.73
N THR A 74 -2.16 0.01 -1.47
CA THR A 74 -2.15 -1.06 -2.49
C THR A 74 -3.55 -1.27 -3.08
N SER A 75 -4.61 -1.16 -2.27
CA SER A 75 -5.99 -1.28 -2.73
C SER A 75 -6.36 -0.17 -3.73
N PHE A 76 -5.89 1.06 -3.51
CA PHE A 76 -6.07 2.13 -4.51
C PHE A 76 -5.28 1.86 -5.79
N ALA A 77 -4.04 1.38 -5.68
CA ALA A 77 -3.22 1.01 -6.84
C ALA A 77 -3.88 -0.10 -7.69
N GLN A 78 -4.53 -1.07 -7.04
CA GLN A 78 -5.30 -2.13 -7.69
C GLN A 78 -6.57 -1.61 -8.36
N GLN A 79 -7.31 -0.70 -7.72
CA GLN A 79 -8.51 -0.10 -8.32
C GLN A 79 -8.19 0.60 -9.65
N PHE A 80 -7.11 1.39 -9.70
CA PHE A 80 -6.67 2.04 -10.94
C PHE A 80 -6.29 1.04 -12.03
N GLN A 81 -5.59 -0.05 -11.68
CA GLN A 81 -5.26 -1.10 -12.64
C GLN A 81 -6.49 -1.84 -13.15
N ASN A 82 -7.47 -2.11 -12.29
CA ASN A 82 -8.73 -2.76 -12.68
C ASN A 82 -9.53 -1.88 -13.64
N ILE A 83 -9.61 -0.56 -13.40
CA ILE A 83 -10.25 0.39 -14.30
C ILE A 83 -9.57 0.34 -15.68
N VAL A 84 -8.23 0.36 -15.71
CA VAL A 84 -7.46 0.26 -16.95
C VAL A 84 -7.75 -1.05 -17.70
N ALA A 85 -7.76 -2.18 -16.99
CA ALA A 85 -8.02 -3.49 -17.59
C ALA A 85 -9.44 -3.57 -18.19
N GLN A 86 -10.44 -3.05 -17.49
CA GLN A 86 -11.82 -2.99 -17.97
C GLN A 86 -11.96 -2.11 -19.21
N LEU A 87 -11.30 -0.96 -19.24
CA LEU A 87 -11.35 -0.05 -20.38
C LEU A 87 -10.65 -0.65 -21.62
N ARG A 88 -9.53 -1.34 -21.44
CA ARG A 88 -8.87 -2.08 -22.55
C ARG A 88 -9.75 -3.19 -23.10
N ALA A 89 -10.32 -4.02 -22.23
CA ALA A 89 -11.19 -5.11 -22.65
C ALA A 89 -12.43 -4.59 -23.40
N MET A 90 -12.97 -3.44 -23.01
CA MET A 90 -14.07 -2.78 -23.72
C MET A 90 -13.66 -2.30 -25.11
N ASP A 91 -12.49 -1.67 -25.23
CA ASP A 91 -11.96 -1.15 -26.51
C ASP A 91 -11.65 -2.28 -27.51
N ASP A 92 -11.04 -3.37 -27.02
CA ASP A 92 -10.75 -4.56 -27.81
C ASP A 92 -12.05 -5.20 -28.34
N ALA A 93 -13.09 -5.32 -27.50
CA ALA A 93 -14.37 -5.88 -27.88
C ALA A 93 -15.09 -5.06 -28.97
N ILE A 94 -15.03 -3.73 -28.90
CA ILE A 94 -15.61 -2.84 -29.92
C ILE A 94 -14.88 -2.97 -31.25
N THR A 95 -13.54 -3.05 -31.21
CA THR A 95 -12.71 -3.23 -32.42
C THR A 95 -13.00 -4.58 -33.09
N GLN A 96 -13.16 -5.64 -32.30
CA GLN A 96 -13.47 -6.97 -32.81
C GLN A 96 -14.89 -7.07 -33.39
N SER A 97 -15.85 -6.34 -32.81
CA SER A 97 -17.24 -6.28 -33.31
C SER A 97 -17.38 -5.48 -34.60
N SER A 98 -16.55 -4.45 -34.80
CA SER A 98 -16.60 -3.54 -35.96
C SER A 98 -15.82 -4.03 -37.18
N SER A 99 -14.91 -5.00 -37.01
CA SER A 99 -14.14 -5.63 -38.10
C SER A 99 -14.84 -6.86 -38.71
N GLY A 100 -16.01 -7.23 -38.20
CA GLY A 100 -16.83 -8.36 -38.66
C GLY A 100 -18.10 -7.99 -39.44
N SER A 101 -18.19 -6.81 -40.05
CA SER A 101 -19.30 -6.39 -40.93
C SER A 101 -18.83 -6.13 -42.36
#